data_AF-A0A1Q5I0I7-F1
#
_entry.id   AF-A0A1Q5I0I7-F1
#
_cell.length_a   1.000
_cell.length_b   1.000
_cell.length_c   1.000
_cell.angle_alpha   90.00
_cell.angle_beta   90.00
_cell.angle_gamma   90.00
#
_symmetry.space_group_name_H-M   'P 1'
#
loop_
_entity.id
_entity.type
_entity.pdbx_description
1 polymer ?
#
loop_
_entity_poly.entity_id
_entity_poly.type
_entity_poly.pdbx_seq_one_letter_code
_entity_poly.pdbx_strand_id
1 'polypeptide(L)'
;MKRHGHGLVLGKFYPPHAGHHHLVETALARCERLTVLVCASSVESVPLEERVAWMREIHPDALVVGAVDDIPVDLHDPDVWDAHMAVFRSAVREPVDAVFTSEPYGEELARRFGAESVCVDPGRTRFPVSGTAVRADPAGCWDFLKAPVRAALTRRVVVLGAESTGTTTMALALTDHYRRRGGVWARTRYVPEYGREYSELKLAELRAEHPGATWADVAFHSSDFPVIAQRQAELEEEAARDGSPVLFCDTDAFATTIWHERYMGTASPATGEVAALGRQHLWLLTDHRGVDFEDDGLRDGEHLRPWMTARFLTQLAHTGRRTAVLSGPHEERLAAAVAAVDALLAEGWHLTDPLPERR
;
A
#
# COMPACT_ATOMS: atom_id res chain seq x y z
N MET A 1 -3.19 -25.07 -30.47
CA MET A 1 -3.97 -25.73 -29.39
C MET A 1 -3.17 -25.62 -28.10
N LYS A 2 -3.83 -25.38 -26.96
CA LYS A 2 -3.17 -25.42 -25.65
C LYS A 2 -2.74 -26.85 -25.33
N ARG A 3 -1.71 -27.04 -24.51
CA ARG A 3 -1.11 -28.36 -24.23
C ARG A 3 -1.90 -29.14 -23.17
N HIS A 4 -2.56 -28.44 -22.26
CA HIS A 4 -3.34 -29.00 -21.16
C HIS A 4 -4.73 -28.35 -21.10
N GLY A 5 -5.75 -29.09 -20.65
CA GLY A 5 -7.07 -28.50 -20.39
C GLY A 5 -7.01 -27.59 -19.16
N HIS A 6 -6.65 -28.14 -18.00
CA HIS A 6 -6.57 -27.43 -16.72
C HIS A 6 -5.18 -27.47 -16.09
N GLY A 7 -4.59 -26.30 -15.90
CA GLY A 7 -3.38 -26.12 -15.10
C GLY A 7 -3.67 -25.75 -13.65
N LEU A 8 -2.77 -26.12 -12.75
CA LEU A 8 -2.70 -25.65 -11.37
C LEU A 8 -1.35 -25.02 -11.09
N VAL A 9 -1.36 -23.82 -10.50
CA VAL A 9 -0.20 -23.22 -9.82
C VAL A 9 -0.54 -23.09 -8.34
N LEU A 10 0.32 -23.61 -7.47
CA LEU A 10 0.18 -23.53 -6.02
C LEU A 10 1.30 -22.66 -5.45
N GLY A 11 0.97 -21.77 -4.53
CA GLY A 11 1.99 -20.98 -3.84
C GLY A 11 1.47 -20.23 -2.63
N LYS A 12 2.39 -19.80 -1.76
CA LYS A 12 2.06 -18.92 -0.63
C LYS A 12 1.78 -17.49 -1.05
N PHE A 13 2.43 -17.04 -2.13
CA PHE A 13 2.36 -15.68 -2.67
C PHE A 13 2.51 -14.62 -1.56
N TYR A 14 3.55 -14.77 -0.74
CA TYR A 14 3.75 -14.01 0.49
C TYR A 14 5.07 -13.23 0.51
N PRO A 15 5.09 -12.04 -0.10
CA PRO A 15 4.13 -11.55 -1.11
C PRO A 15 4.42 -12.14 -2.51
N PRO A 16 3.52 -11.97 -3.52
CA PRO A 16 3.83 -12.38 -4.88
C PRO A 16 4.91 -11.49 -5.50
N HIS A 17 5.70 -12.06 -6.41
CA HIS A 17 6.85 -11.40 -7.03
C HIS A 17 7.05 -11.90 -8.47
N ALA A 18 7.98 -11.31 -9.22
CA ALA A 18 8.21 -11.59 -10.64
C ALA A 18 8.35 -13.09 -10.97
N GLY A 19 9.08 -13.87 -10.16
CA GLY A 19 9.14 -15.34 -10.31
C GLY A 19 7.77 -16.03 -10.25
N HIS A 20 6.92 -15.69 -9.28
CA HIS A 20 5.55 -16.21 -9.20
C HIS A 20 4.72 -15.82 -10.43
N HIS A 21 4.85 -14.58 -10.90
CA HIS A 21 4.13 -14.12 -12.08
C HIS A 21 4.59 -14.84 -13.35
N HIS A 22 5.89 -15.08 -13.48
CA HIS A 22 6.45 -15.87 -14.58
C HIS A 22 5.89 -17.30 -14.61
N LEU A 23 5.76 -17.93 -13.45
CA LEU A 23 5.17 -19.26 -13.31
C LEU A 23 3.71 -19.27 -13.78
N VAL A 24 2.90 -18.31 -13.31
CA VAL A 24 1.49 -18.17 -13.69
C VAL A 24 1.33 -17.88 -15.19
N GLU A 25 2.09 -16.93 -15.73
CA GLU A 25 2.06 -16.57 -17.15
C GLU A 25 2.47 -17.75 -18.05
N THR A 26 3.43 -18.57 -17.59
CA THR A 26 3.84 -19.80 -18.30
C THR A 26 2.73 -20.84 -18.31
N ALA A 27 2.01 -21.00 -17.19
CA ALA A 27 0.88 -21.91 -17.09
C ALA A 27 -0.31 -21.43 -17.96
N LEU A 28 -0.67 -20.14 -17.90
CA LEU A 28 -1.70 -19.53 -18.76
C LEU A 28 -1.39 -19.74 -20.24
N ALA A 29 -0.13 -19.64 -20.65
CA ALA A 29 0.26 -19.87 -22.04
C ALA A 29 0.01 -21.31 -22.51
N ARG A 30 0.03 -22.29 -21.60
CA ARG A 30 0.00 -23.74 -21.91
C ARG A 30 -1.33 -24.43 -21.58
N CYS A 31 -2.22 -23.79 -20.84
CA CYS A 31 -3.51 -24.35 -20.43
C CYS A 31 -4.70 -23.63 -21.08
N GLU A 32 -5.82 -24.32 -21.25
CA GLU A 32 -7.11 -23.71 -21.64
C GLU A 32 -7.72 -22.92 -20.48
N ARG A 33 -7.58 -23.43 -19.26
CA ARG A 33 -7.93 -22.77 -17.99
C ARG A 33 -6.85 -22.99 -16.94
N LEU A 34 -6.67 -22.02 -16.06
CA LEU A 34 -5.68 -22.07 -14.99
C LEU A 34 -6.35 -21.76 -13.65
N THR A 35 -6.11 -22.61 -12.65
CA THR A 35 -6.36 -22.29 -11.25
C THR A 35 -5.05 -21.88 -10.58
N VAL A 36 -5.05 -20.74 -9.89
CA VAL A 36 -3.98 -20.31 -8.98
C VAL A 36 -4.48 -20.48 -7.56
N LEU A 37 -3.94 -21.46 -6.85
CA LEU A 37 -4.26 -21.72 -5.44
C LEU A 37 -3.27 -20.95 -4.55
N VAL A 38 -3.79 -19.93 -3.86
CA VAL A 38 -3.08 -19.18 -2.83
C VAL A 38 -3.28 -19.88 -1.49
N CYS A 39 -2.22 -20.46 -0.94
CA CYS A 39 -2.25 -21.11 0.38
C CYS A 39 -1.59 -20.21 1.42
N ALA A 40 -2.34 -19.81 2.44
CA ALA A 40 -1.83 -19.01 3.55
C ALA A 40 -1.87 -19.83 4.85
N SER A 41 -1.03 -19.46 5.82
CA SER A 41 -1.16 -19.92 7.20
C SER A 41 -1.57 -18.75 8.11
N SER A 42 -2.30 -19.05 9.18
CA SER A 42 -2.74 -18.09 10.19
C SER A 42 -1.61 -17.40 10.95
N VAL A 43 -0.37 -17.90 10.87
CA VAL A 43 0.81 -17.26 11.48
C VAL A 43 1.38 -16.10 10.67
N GLU A 44 0.98 -15.96 9.41
CA GLU A 44 1.58 -15.00 8.46
C GLU A 44 0.90 -13.62 8.54
N SER A 45 1.66 -12.54 8.39
CA SER A 45 1.18 -11.17 8.64
C SER A 45 0.30 -10.58 7.53
N VAL A 46 0.48 -11.03 6.28
CA VAL A 46 -0.36 -10.57 5.16
C VAL A 46 -1.55 -11.52 5.04
N PRO A 47 -2.79 -11.05 5.20
CA PRO A 47 -3.97 -11.91 5.16
C PRO A 47 -4.16 -12.62 3.80
N LEU A 48 -4.86 -13.75 3.82
CA LEU A 48 -5.16 -14.53 2.61
C LEU A 48 -5.93 -13.71 1.57
N GLU A 49 -6.92 -12.93 2.03
CA GLU A 49 -7.76 -12.09 1.19
C GLU A 49 -6.95 -11.06 0.41
N GLU A 50 -5.90 -10.47 1.02
CA GLU A 50 -5.07 -9.47 0.37
C GLU A 50 -4.21 -10.12 -0.73
N ARG A 51 -3.64 -11.30 -0.46
CA ARG A 51 -2.86 -12.06 -1.46
C ARG A 51 -3.72 -12.53 -2.64
N VAL A 52 -4.94 -13.01 -2.35
CA VAL A 52 -5.90 -13.40 -3.38
C VAL A 52 -6.30 -12.18 -4.22
N ALA A 53 -6.58 -11.04 -3.59
CA ALA A 53 -6.91 -9.81 -4.30
C ALA A 53 -5.77 -9.38 -5.24
N TRP A 54 -4.53 -9.37 -4.76
CA TRP A 54 -3.36 -9.06 -5.60
C TRP A 54 -3.24 -10.00 -6.79
N MET A 55 -3.35 -11.31 -6.57
CA MET A 55 -3.21 -12.29 -7.65
C MET A 55 -4.36 -12.20 -8.66
N ARG A 56 -5.59 -11.91 -8.22
CA ARG A 56 -6.75 -11.68 -9.12
C ARG A 56 -6.57 -10.44 -9.98
N GLU A 57 -6.13 -9.35 -9.36
CA GLU A 57 -5.88 -8.10 -10.07
C GLU A 57 -4.78 -8.26 -11.12
N ILE A 58 -3.70 -8.96 -10.78
CA ILE A 58 -2.54 -9.15 -11.65
C ILE A 58 -2.82 -10.17 -12.77
N HIS A 59 -3.59 -11.23 -12.48
CA HIS A 59 -3.86 -12.34 -13.39
C HIS A 59 -5.36 -12.55 -13.57
N PRO A 60 -6.07 -11.62 -14.24
CA PRO A 60 -7.53 -11.69 -14.40
C PRO A 60 -8.00 -12.90 -15.23
N ASP A 61 -7.11 -13.47 -16.06
CA ASP A 61 -7.38 -14.65 -16.89
C ASP A 61 -7.25 -15.99 -16.12
N ALA A 62 -6.84 -15.96 -14.85
CA ALA A 62 -6.74 -17.14 -13.99
C ALA A 62 -7.86 -17.18 -12.94
N LEU A 63 -8.35 -18.37 -12.63
CA LEU A 63 -9.20 -18.58 -11.46
C LEU A 63 -8.32 -18.59 -10.21
N VAL A 64 -8.33 -17.50 -9.45
CA VAL A 64 -7.58 -17.41 -8.19
C VAL A 64 -8.47 -17.80 -7.02
N VAL A 65 -8.06 -18.82 -6.28
CA VAL A 65 -8.74 -19.33 -5.09
C VAL A 65 -7.79 -19.31 -3.90
N GLY A 66 -8.34 -19.11 -2.70
CA GLY A 66 -7.57 -19.09 -1.46
C GLY A 66 -7.92 -20.26 -0.56
N ALA A 67 -6.93 -20.79 0.15
CA ALA A 67 -7.13 -21.74 1.24
C ALA A 67 -6.22 -21.40 2.42
N VAL A 68 -6.73 -21.63 3.64
CA VAL A 68 -5.89 -21.60 4.85
C VAL A 68 -5.40 -23.02 5.09
N ASP A 69 -4.09 -23.15 5.25
CA ASP A 69 -3.39 -24.39 5.50
C ASP A 69 -2.39 -24.20 6.65
N ASP A 70 -2.82 -24.60 7.84
CA ASP A 70 -2.03 -24.53 9.07
C ASP A 70 -1.32 -25.85 9.39
N ILE A 71 -1.29 -26.78 8.44
CA ILE A 71 -0.61 -28.05 8.60
C ILE A 71 0.90 -27.78 8.53
N PRO A 72 1.70 -28.29 9.50
CA PRO A 72 3.15 -28.20 9.44
C PRO A 72 3.69 -28.83 8.15
N VAL A 73 4.65 -28.16 7.50
CA VAL A 73 5.22 -28.70 6.26
C VAL A 73 6.26 -29.77 6.61
N ASP A 74 6.01 -31.00 6.16
CA ASP A 74 6.97 -32.11 6.15
C ASP A 74 6.80 -32.86 4.83
N LEU A 75 7.79 -32.73 3.93
CA LEU A 75 7.72 -33.32 2.60
C LEU A 75 8.02 -34.82 2.58
N HIS A 76 8.43 -35.40 3.71
CA HIS A 76 8.79 -36.81 3.85
C HIS A 76 7.68 -37.64 4.52
N ASP A 77 6.72 -37.00 5.17
CA ASP A 77 5.59 -37.65 5.85
C ASP A 77 4.36 -37.78 4.92
N PRO A 78 3.94 -39.01 4.55
CA PRO A 78 2.78 -39.23 3.70
C PRO A 78 1.45 -38.74 4.31
N ASP A 79 1.31 -38.76 5.63
CA ASP A 79 0.09 -38.34 6.33
C ASP A 79 -0.02 -36.81 6.32
N VAL A 80 1.10 -36.11 6.46
CA VAL A 80 1.18 -34.65 6.29
C VAL A 80 0.79 -34.26 4.87
N TRP A 81 1.31 -34.97 3.86
CA TRP A 81 0.88 -34.76 2.48
C TRP A 81 -0.62 -35.04 2.25
N ASP A 82 -1.17 -36.09 2.85
CA ASP A 82 -2.60 -36.40 2.74
C ASP A 82 -3.47 -35.29 3.34
N ALA A 83 -3.05 -34.74 4.48
CA ALA A 83 -3.70 -33.61 5.12
C ALA A 83 -3.66 -32.36 4.22
N HIS A 84 -2.50 -32.00 3.66
CA HIS A 84 -2.38 -30.89 2.70
C HIS A 84 -3.26 -31.10 1.47
N MET A 85 -3.25 -32.31 0.90
CA MET A 85 -4.06 -32.64 -0.27
C MET A 85 -5.57 -32.55 0.00
N ALA A 86 -6.03 -32.82 1.23
CA ALA A 86 -7.43 -32.60 1.61
C ALA A 86 -7.81 -31.12 1.51
N VAL A 87 -6.94 -30.22 1.99
CA VAL A 87 -7.12 -28.76 1.84
C VAL A 87 -7.13 -28.38 0.36
N PHE A 88 -6.14 -28.82 -0.41
CA PHE A 88 -6.01 -28.42 -1.81
C PHE A 88 -7.17 -28.91 -2.67
N ARG A 89 -7.64 -30.16 -2.49
CA ARG A 89 -8.79 -30.70 -3.24
C ARG A 89 -10.12 -30.08 -2.82
N SER A 90 -10.23 -29.57 -1.60
CA SER A 90 -11.43 -28.83 -1.17
C SER A 90 -11.57 -27.49 -1.90
N ALA A 91 -10.42 -26.84 -2.19
CA ALA A 91 -10.33 -25.58 -2.90
C ALA A 91 -10.35 -25.76 -4.44
N VAL A 92 -9.68 -26.80 -4.94
CA VAL A 92 -9.59 -27.14 -6.38
C VAL A 92 -10.41 -28.39 -6.64
N ARG A 93 -11.71 -28.19 -6.91
CA ARG A 93 -12.68 -29.28 -7.07
C ARG A 93 -12.67 -29.94 -8.44
N GLU A 94 -12.11 -29.26 -9.44
CA GLU A 94 -12.08 -29.73 -10.81
C GLU A 94 -10.82 -30.55 -11.10
N PRO A 95 -10.88 -31.56 -11.99
CA PRO A 95 -9.71 -32.34 -12.39
C PRO A 95 -8.60 -31.43 -12.94
N VAL A 96 -7.35 -31.69 -12.52
CA VAL A 96 -6.14 -30.97 -12.92
C VAL A 96 -5.33 -31.84 -13.88
N ASP A 97 -4.93 -31.29 -15.03
CA ASP A 97 -4.15 -32.02 -16.04
C ASP A 97 -2.65 -31.79 -15.88
N ALA A 98 -2.25 -30.62 -15.38
CA ALA A 98 -0.86 -30.26 -15.15
C ALA A 98 -0.66 -29.37 -13.91
N VAL A 99 0.37 -29.66 -13.12
CA VAL A 99 0.81 -28.84 -11.99
C VAL A 99 2.11 -28.14 -12.38
N PHE A 100 2.12 -26.81 -12.23
CA PHE A 100 3.26 -25.96 -12.55
C PHE A 100 3.94 -25.50 -11.25
N THR A 101 5.24 -25.76 -11.15
CA THR A 101 6.06 -25.30 -10.01
C THR A 101 7.49 -25.02 -10.43
N SER A 102 8.23 -24.30 -9.59
CA SER A 102 9.68 -24.15 -9.68
C SER A 102 10.43 -25.00 -8.64
N GLU A 103 9.69 -25.72 -7.78
CA GLU A 103 10.22 -26.39 -6.59
C GLU A 103 10.26 -27.92 -6.76
N PRO A 104 11.21 -28.64 -6.12
CA PRO A 104 11.37 -30.08 -6.26
C PRO A 104 10.14 -30.91 -5.84
N TYR A 105 9.34 -30.42 -4.89
CA TYR A 105 8.11 -31.13 -4.44
C TYR A 105 7.03 -31.24 -5.53
N GLY A 106 7.21 -30.55 -6.66
CA GLY A 106 6.27 -30.54 -7.78
C GLY A 106 5.90 -31.89 -8.35
N GLU A 107 6.84 -32.83 -8.36
CA GLU A 107 6.61 -34.17 -8.89
C GLU A 107 5.61 -34.93 -8.01
N GLU A 108 5.79 -34.87 -6.69
CA GLU A 108 4.90 -35.53 -5.72
C GLU A 108 3.52 -34.88 -5.68
N LEU A 109 3.47 -33.54 -5.71
CA LEU A 109 2.21 -32.80 -5.80
C LEU A 109 1.42 -33.19 -7.05
N ALA A 110 2.07 -33.20 -8.22
CA ALA A 110 1.44 -33.60 -9.48
C ALA A 110 0.95 -35.04 -9.45
N ARG A 111 1.76 -35.97 -8.93
CA ARG A 111 1.39 -37.39 -8.75
C ARG A 111 0.12 -37.54 -7.91
N ARG A 112 0.01 -36.78 -6.81
CA ARG A 112 -1.16 -36.79 -5.91
C ARG A 112 -2.40 -36.15 -6.53
N PHE A 113 -2.26 -35.25 -7.49
CA PHE A 113 -3.37 -34.77 -8.32
C PHE A 113 -3.71 -35.68 -9.51
N GLY A 114 -2.85 -36.65 -9.84
CA GLY A 114 -2.97 -37.43 -11.08
C GLY A 114 -2.65 -36.61 -12.34
N ALA A 115 -1.82 -35.58 -12.20
CA ALA A 115 -1.50 -34.59 -13.21
C ALA A 115 -0.05 -34.73 -13.72
N GLU A 116 0.26 -34.12 -14.87
CA GLU A 116 1.64 -33.96 -15.32
C GLU A 116 2.38 -32.91 -14.48
N SER A 117 3.61 -33.20 -14.04
CA SER A 117 4.47 -32.20 -13.40
C SER A 117 5.18 -31.35 -14.45
N VAL A 118 5.05 -30.03 -14.38
CA VAL A 118 5.72 -29.08 -15.27
C VAL A 118 6.62 -28.16 -14.44
N CYS A 119 7.92 -28.46 -14.45
CA CYS A 119 8.92 -27.61 -13.81
C CYS A 119 9.23 -26.37 -14.67
N VAL A 120 9.22 -25.19 -14.05
CA VAL A 120 9.48 -23.90 -14.70
C VAL A 120 10.59 -23.17 -13.96
N ASP A 121 11.69 -22.87 -14.67
CA ASP A 121 12.85 -22.12 -14.19
C ASP A 121 13.32 -22.50 -12.76
N PRO A 122 13.64 -23.78 -12.49
CA PRO A 122 14.06 -24.22 -11.16
C PRO A 122 15.33 -23.51 -10.66
N GLY A 123 16.18 -23.05 -11.58
CA GLY A 123 17.39 -22.29 -11.27
C GLY A 123 17.15 -20.81 -10.95
N ARG A 124 15.90 -20.32 -11.06
CA ARG A 124 15.53 -18.90 -10.89
C ARG A 124 16.41 -17.96 -11.74
N THR A 125 16.74 -18.42 -12.95
CA THR A 125 17.66 -17.72 -13.85
C THR A 125 17.01 -16.52 -14.52
N ARG A 126 15.69 -16.57 -14.73
CA ARG A 126 14.96 -15.47 -15.36
C ARG A 126 14.63 -14.37 -14.36
N PHE A 127 14.27 -14.74 -13.14
CA PHE A 127 13.95 -13.81 -12.05
C PHE A 127 14.63 -14.26 -10.76
N PRO A 128 15.80 -13.71 -10.40
CA PRO A 128 16.59 -14.14 -9.24
C PRO A 128 16.02 -13.56 -7.93
N VAL A 129 14.79 -13.95 -7.59
CA VAL A 129 14.06 -13.48 -6.41
C VAL A 129 13.31 -14.63 -5.74
N SER A 130 13.09 -14.52 -4.44
CA SER A 130 12.30 -15.48 -3.66
C SER A 130 11.42 -14.75 -2.65
N GLY A 131 10.34 -15.39 -2.18
CA GLY A 131 9.51 -14.84 -1.11
C GLY A 131 10.32 -14.48 0.14
N THR A 132 11.30 -15.32 0.52
CA THR A 132 12.18 -15.04 1.66
C THR A 132 13.03 -13.79 1.44
N ALA A 133 13.62 -13.62 0.25
CA ALA A 133 14.40 -12.41 -0.06
C ALA A 133 13.54 -11.15 -0.02
N VAL A 134 12.32 -11.22 -0.58
CA VAL A 134 11.38 -10.09 -0.56
C VAL A 134 10.95 -9.74 0.87
N ARG A 135 10.69 -10.73 1.74
CA ARG A 135 10.32 -10.45 3.14
C ARG A 135 11.47 -9.86 3.95
N ALA A 136 12.70 -10.30 3.68
CA ALA A 136 13.89 -9.79 4.35
C ALA A 136 14.23 -8.35 3.92
N ASP A 137 14.08 -8.02 2.64
CA ASP A 137 14.33 -6.68 2.10
C ASP A 137 13.34 -6.33 0.95
N PRO A 138 12.13 -5.84 1.29
CA PRO A 138 11.16 -5.41 0.28
C PRO A 138 11.70 -4.30 -0.62
N ALA A 139 12.48 -3.36 -0.06
CA ALA A 139 13.02 -2.22 -0.79
C ALA A 139 14.08 -2.65 -1.82
N GLY A 140 14.98 -3.57 -1.46
CA GLY A 140 15.94 -4.17 -2.38
C GLY A 140 15.30 -5.04 -3.46
N CYS A 141 14.10 -5.60 -3.18
CA CYS A 141 13.35 -6.41 -4.14
C CYS A 141 12.24 -5.65 -4.89
N TRP A 142 12.17 -4.32 -4.78
CA TRP A 142 11.02 -3.51 -5.21
C TRP A 142 10.68 -3.65 -6.70
N ASP A 143 11.70 -3.79 -7.55
CA ASP A 143 11.54 -3.97 -8.99
C ASP A 143 10.91 -5.32 -9.37
N PHE A 144 10.94 -6.31 -8.47
CA PHE A 144 10.27 -7.60 -8.67
C PHE A 144 8.81 -7.62 -8.22
N LEU A 145 8.32 -6.53 -7.60
CA LEU A 145 6.95 -6.42 -7.11
C LEU A 145 6.06 -5.74 -8.15
N LYS A 146 4.80 -6.19 -8.27
CA LYS A 146 3.78 -5.52 -9.10
C LYS A 146 2.99 -4.49 -8.28
N ALA A 147 2.29 -3.60 -8.99
CA ALA A 147 1.59 -2.42 -8.46
C ALA A 147 0.81 -2.63 -7.14
N PRO A 148 -0.11 -3.60 -7.01
CA PRO A 148 -0.90 -3.72 -5.79
C PRO A 148 -0.06 -4.15 -4.57
N VAL A 149 0.99 -4.94 -4.79
CA VAL A 149 1.94 -5.32 -3.72
C VAL A 149 2.80 -4.13 -3.32
N ARG A 150 3.29 -3.33 -4.28
CA ARG A 150 4.03 -2.09 -3.99
C ARG A 150 3.19 -1.14 -3.17
N ALA A 151 1.93 -0.94 -3.54
CA ALA A 151 1.05 -0.06 -2.82
C ALA A 151 0.83 -0.53 -1.37
N ALA A 152 0.67 -1.85 -1.17
CA ALA A 152 0.56 -2.42 0.17
C ALA A 152 1.82 -2.26 1.03
N LEU A 153 3.00 -2.38 0.41
CA LEU A 153 4.29 -2.26 1.09
C LEU A 153 4.83 -0.81 1.10
N THR A 154 4.13 0.19 0.59
CA THR A 154 4.66 1.56 0.60
C THR A 154 4.53 2.17 1.99
N ARG A 155 5.63 2.69 2.55
CA ARG A 155 5.64 3.52 3.76
C ARG A 155 5.13 4.92 3.42
N ARG A 156 3.87 5.17 3.73
CA ARG A 156 3.20 6.48 3.56
C ARG A 156 3.52 7.40 4.74
N VAL A 157 4.14 8.53 4.45
CA VAL A 157 4.51 9.58 5.40
C VAL A 157 3.68 10.82 5.10
N VAL A 158 2.86 11.23 6.06
CA VAL A 158 2.00 12.40 5.94
C VAL A 158 2.74 13.61 6.50
N VAL A 159 2.78 14.69 5.74
CA VAL A 159 3.14 16.00 6.27
C VAL A 159 1.85 16.75 6.47
N LEU A 160 1.60 17.26 7.67
CA LEU A 160 0.40 18.06 7.97
C LEU A 160 0.74 19.25 8.86
N GLY A 161 -0.20 20.18 8.96
CA GLY A 161 -0.05 21.40 9.74
C GLY A 161 -1.24 22.32 9.56
N ALA A 162 -1.24 23.42 10.30
CA ALA A 162 -2.17 24.50 10.02
C ALA A 162 -1.89 25.13 8.65
N GLU A 163 -2.75 26.04 8.22
CA GLU A 163 -2.46 26.84 7.03
C GLU A 163 -1.13 27.60 7.15
N SER A 164 -0.39 27.66 6.04
CA SER A 164 0.90 28.37 5.94
C SER A 164 1.90 28.02 7.05
N THR A 165 2.12 26.73 7.30
CA THR A 165 3.20 26.21 8.17
C THR A 165 4.32 25.49 7.40
N GLY A 166 4.27 25.52 6.06
CA GLY A 166 5.28 24.92 5.18
C GLY A 166 5.11 23.42 4.93
N THR A 167 3.89 22.89 5.04
CA THR A 167 3.54 21.48 4.77
C THR A 167 3.96 21.04 3.36
N THR A 168 3.47 21.74 2.33
CA THR A 168 3.82 21.50 0.92
C THR A 168 5.32 21.57 0.68
N THR A 169 5.97 22.63 1.16
CA THR A 169 7.42 22.84 1.03
C THR A 169 8.22 21.67 1.64
N MET A 170 7.79 21.18 2.80
CA MET A 170 8.47 20.05 3.47
C MET A 170 8.25 18.73 2.74
N ALA A 171 7.03 18.44 2.28
CA ALA A 171 6.70 17.23 1.55
C ALA A 171 7.46 17.13 0.20
N LEU A 172 7.62 18.26 -0.50
CA LEU A 172 8.45 18.36 -1.72
C LEU A 172 9.94 18.17 -1.39
N ALA A 173 10.46 18.85 -0.35
CA ALA A 173 11.85 18.73 0.06
C ALA A 173 12.24 17.30 0.45
N LEU A 174 11.35 16.59 1.16
CA LEU A 174 11.52 15.17 1.47
C LEU A 174 11.53 14.30 0.21
N THR A 175 10.58 14.53 -0.70
CA THR A 175 10.52 13.81 -1.97
C THR A 175 11.84 13.94 -2.75
N ASP A 176 12.37 15.16 -2.86
CA ASP A 176 13.65 15.40 -3.53
C ASP A 176 14.84 14.80 -2.77
N HIS A 177 14.82 14.83 -1.43
CA HIS A 177 15.84 14.16 -0.62
C HIS A 177 15.93 12.67 -0.94
N TYR A 178 14.79 11.96 -0.95
CA TYR A 178 14.77 10.51 -1.19
C TYR A 178 15.04 10.16 -2.65
N ARG A 179 14.57 10.97 -3.62
CA ARG A 179 14.92 10.78 -5.04
C ARG A 179 16.42 10.80 -5.29
N ARG A 180 17.17 11.67 -4.59
CA ARG A 180 18.64 11.75 -4.71
C ARG A 180 19.37 10.48 -4.28
N ARG A 181 18.73 9.56 -3.54
CA ARG A 181 19.32 8.23 -3.22
C ARG A 181 19.48 7.33 -4.45
N GLY A 182 18.77 7.62 -5.55
CA GLY A 182 18.85 6.86 -6.80
C GLY A 182 18.20 5.47 -6.71
N GLY A 183 18.39 4.65 -7.76
CA GLY A 183 17.78 3.32 -7.85
C GLY A 183 16.26 3.38 -7.73
N VAL A 184 15.67 2.49 -6.93
CA VAL A 184 14.20 2.44 -6.71
C VAL A 184 13.66 3.73 -6.07
N TRP A 185 14.49 4.48 -5.34
CA TRP A 185 14.13 5.72 -4.66
C TRP A 185 13.99 6.90 -5.62
N ALA A 186 14.57 6.84 -6.82
CA ALA A 186 14.34 7.85 -7.86
C ALA A 186 12.85 7.97 -8.24
N ARG A 187 12.04 6.93 -7.95
CA ARG A 187 10.58 6.91 -8.14
C ARG A 187 9.79 7.39 -6.92
N THR A 188 10.42 7.98 -5.89
CA THR A 188 9.67 8.55 -4.76
C THR A 188 8.71 9.61 -5.26
N ARG A 189 7.46 9.56 -4.77
CA ARG A 189 6.38 10.44 -5.20
C ARG A 189 5.92 11.33 -4.06
N TYR A 190 5.27 12.41 -4.47
CA TYR A 190 4.56 13.38 -3.65
C TYR A 190 3.10 13.37 -4.07
N VAL A 191 2.18 13.39 -3.11
CA VAL A 191 0.74 13.55 -3.34
C VAL A 191 0.33 14.94 -2.83
N PRO A 192 -0.20 15.82 -3.69
CA PRO A 192 -0.65 17.14 -3.26
C PRO A 192 -1.89 17.07 -2.37
N GLU A 193 -2.15 18.17 -1.65
CA GLU A 193 -3.36 18.36 -0.86
C GLU A 193 -4.56 18.50 -1.80
N TYR A 194 -5.41 17.47 -1.90
CA TYR A 194 -6.61 17.52 -2.73
C TYR A 194 -7.63 18.54 -2.24
N GLY A 195 -7.64 18.89 -0.95
CA GLY A 195 -8.50 19.95 -0.42
C GLY A 195 -8.32 21.28 -1.14
N ARG A 196 -7.08 21.61 -1.55
CA ARG A 196 -6.78 22.80 -2.35
C ARG A 196 -7.36 22.71 -3.76
N GLU A 197 -7.09 21.62 -4.46
CA GLU A 197 -7.63 21.37 -5.81
C GLU A 197 -9.16 21.43 -5.80
N TYR A 198 -9.79 20.80 -4.81
CA TYR A 198 -11.24 20.82 -4.63
C TYR A 198 -11.79 22.24 -4.39
N SER A 199 -11.06 23.07 -3.63
CA SER A 199 -11.41 24.48 -3.44
C SER A 199 -11.38 25.25 -4.76
N GLU A 200 -10.34 25.04 -5.56
CA GLU A 200 -10.18 25.66 -6.90
C GLU A 200 -11.30 25.25 -7.86
N LEU A 201 -11.71 23.97 -7.83
CA LEU A 201 -12.84 23.47 -8.61
C LEU A 201 -14.14 24.16 -8.20
N LYS A 202 -14.43 24.28 -6.90
CA LYS A 202 -15.63 24.98 -6.43
C LYS A 202 -15.66 26.45 -6.81
N LEU A 203 -14.51 27.14 -6.77
CA LEU A 203 -14.42 28.52 -7.24
C LEU A 203 -14.65 28.62 -8.75
N ALA A 204 -14.12 27.69 -9.54
CA ALA A 204 -14.34 27.66 -10.98
C ALA A 204 -15.82 27.43 -11.33
N GLU A 205 -16.49 26.50 -10.64
CA GLU A 205 -17.94 26.27 -10.75
C GLU A 205 -18.73 27.54 -10.40
N LEU A 206 -18.41 28.18 -9.26
CA LEU A 206 -19.07 29.41 -8.84
C LEU A 206 -18.86 30.56 -9.85
N ARG A 207 -17.67 30.68 -10.44
CA ARG A 207 -17.35 31.69 -11.45
C ARG A 207 -18.07 31.47 -12.78
N ALA A 208 -18.47 30.23 -13.10
CA ALA A 208 -19.28 29.95 -14.28
C ALA A 208 -20.68 30.59 -14.16
N GLU A 209 -21.21 30.69 -12.94
CA GLU A 209 -22.52 31.31 -12.66
C GLU A 209 -22.37 32.80 -12.29
N HIS A 210 -21.32 33.14 -11.55
CA HIS A 210 -21.02 34.47 -11.00
C HIS A 210 -19.57 34.87 -11.32
N PRO A 211 -19.26 35.46 -12.49
CA PRO A 211 -17.88 35.72 -12.93
C PRO A 211 -17.03 36.57 -11.97
N GLY A 212 -17.65 37.36 -11.10
CA GLY A 212 -16.98 38.18 -10.08
C GLY A 212 -16.67 37.44 -8.77
N ALA A 213 -17.00 36.14 -8.66
CA ALA A 213 -16.80 35.39 -7.43
C ALA A 213 -15.32 35.25 -7.06
N THR A 214 -15.09 35.32 -5.76
CA THR A 214 -13.79 35.25 -5.09
C THR A 214 -13.76 34.10 -4.11
N TRP A 215 -12.61 33.85 -3.49
CA TRP A 215 -12.46 32.82 -2.45
C TRP A 215 -13.40 33.02 -1.26
N ALA A 216 -13.71 34.27 -0.91
CA ALA A 216 -14.65 34.60 0.16
C ALA A 216 -16.08 34.12 -0.12
N ASP A 217 -16.41 33.83 -1.38
CA ASP A 217 -17.74 33.35 -1.80
C ASP A 217 -17.82 31.81 -1.82
N VAL A 218 -16.70 31.10 -1.69
CA VAL A 218 -16.66 29.63 -1.71
C VAL A 218 -17.16 29.09 -0.38
N ALA A 219 -18.34 28.46 -0.39
CA ALA A 219 -18.92 27.81 0.79
C ALA A 219 -18.64 26.31 0.80
N PHE A 220 -18.18 25.79 1.95
CA PHE A 220 -18.06 24.36 2.20
C PHE A 220 -19.29 23.80 2.94
N HIS A 221 -19.62 22.54 2.64
CA HIS A 221 -20.63 21.77 3.33
C HIS A 221 -20.03 20.51 3.94
N SER A 222 -20.66 19.97 4.98
CA SER A 222 -20.19 18.74 5.62
C SER A 222 -20.08 17.53 4.66
N SER A 223 -20.85 17.53 3.57
CA SER A 223 -20.81 16.51 2.51
C SER A 223 -19.53 16.55 1.67
N ASP A 224 -18.81 17.68 1.64
CA ASP A 224 -17.62 17.85 0.81
C ASP A 224 -16.42 17.11 1.39
N PHE A 225 -16.32 17.06 2.72
CA PHE A 225 -15.14 16.53 3.41
C PHE A 225 -14.93 15.02 3.24
N PRO A 226 -15.96 14.16 3.26
CA PRO A 226 -15.81 12.75 2.89
C PRO A 226 -15.32 12.57 1.45
N VAL A 227 -15.77 13.42 0.51
CA VAL A 227 -15.31 13.39 -0.89
C VAL A 227 -13.82 13.75 -0.98
N ILE A 228 -13.42 14.82 -0.28
CA ILE A 228 -12.02 15.25 -0.22
C ILE A 228 -11.13 14.15 0.39
N ALA A 229 -11.55 13.60 1.52
CA ALA A 229 -10.82 12.55 2.22
C ALA A 229 -10.68 11.28 1.38
N GLN A 230 -11.77 10.86 0.72
CA GLN A 230 -11.77 9.68 -0.14
C GLN A 230 -10.85 9.87 -1.35
N ARG A 231 -10.94 11.02 -2.02
CA ARG A 231 -10.10 11.29 -3.18
C ARG A 231 -8.62 11.43 -2.81
N GLN A 232 -8.31 12.03 -1.66
CA GLN A 232 -6.95 12.04 -1.12
C GLN A 232 -6.41 10.62 -0.95
N ALA A 233 -7.17 9.72 -0.30
CA ALA A 233 -6.76 8.33 -0.11
C ALA A 233 -6.57 7.57 -1.43
N GLU A 234 -7.38 7.83 -2.45
CA GLU A 234 -7.22 7.27 -3.79
C GLU A 234 -5.92 7.73 -4.46
N LEU A 235 -5.62 9.04 -4.41
CA LEU A 235 -4.39 9.60 -4.95
C LEU A 235 -3.15 9.03 -4.23
N GLU A 236 -3.24 8.81 -2.92
CA GLU A 236 -2.20 8.12 -2.15
C GLU A 236 -1.98 6.68 -2.62
N GLU A 237 -3.07 5.94 -2.87
CA GLU A 237 -3.00 4.57 -3.36
C GLU A 237 -2.44 4.51 -4.80
N GLU A 238 -2.91 5.37 -5.70
CA GLU A 238 -2.41 5.52 -7.07
C GLU A 238 -0.90 5.80 -7.08
N ALA A 239 -0.44 6.74 -6.26
CA ALA A 239 0.99 7.07 -6.18
C ALA A 239 1.83 5.93 -5.57
N ALA A 240 1.29 5.17 -4.62
CA ALA A 240 1.99 4.05 -4.00
C ALA A 240 2.20 2.85 -4.95
N ARG A 241 1.33 2.67 -5.95
CA ARG A 241 1.44 1.60 -6.96
C ARG A 241 2.66 1.73 -7.85
N ASP A 242 2.99 2.96 -8.23
CA ASP A 242 4.06 3.28 -9.18
C ASP A 242 5.30 3.91 -8.52
N GLY A 243 5.25 4.08 -7.20
CA GLY A 243 6.23 4.80 -6.42
C GLY A 243 7.44 3.98 -5.99
N SER A 244 8.19 4.58 -5.07
CA SER A 244 9.28 3.94 -4.32
C SER A 244 8.75 3.30 -3.02
N PRO A 245 9.61 2.65 -2.21
CA PRO A 245 9.22 2.14 -0.90
C PRO A 245 8.68 3.19 0.08
N VAL A 246 8.90 4.49 -0.18
CA VAL A 246 8.32 5.61 0.57
C VAL A 246 7.48 6.53 -0.32
N LEU A 247 6.41 7.08 0.26
CA LEU A 247 5.52 8.07 -0.35
C LEU A 247 5.31 9.24 0.62
N PHE A 248 5.35 10.47 0.11
CA PHE A 248 5.07 11.68 0.89
C PHE A 248 3.72 12.28 0.51
N CYS A 249 2.83 12.44 1.49
CA CYS A 249 1.48 12.96 1.30
C CYS A 249 1.38 14.35 1.95
N ASP A 250 1.01 15.35 1.18
CA ASP A 250 0.60 16.66 1.70
C ASP A 250 -0.81 16.55 2.24
N THR A 251 -0.92 16.43 3.55
CA THR A 251 -2.14 16.06 4.28
C THR A 251 -2.63 14.63 3.95
N ASP A 252 -3.68 14.21 4.65
CA ASP A 252 -4.36 12.92 4.49
C ASP A 252 -5.83 13.05 4.92
N ALA A 253 -6.59 11.95 4.81
CA ALA A 253 -7.97 11.89 5.28
C ALA A 253 -8.13 12.26 6.77
N PHE A 254 -7.13 11.96 7.62
CA PHE A 254 -7.14 12.39 9.02
C PHE A 254 -7.07 13.92 9.14
N ALA A 255 -6.19 14.59 8.38
CA ALA A 255 -6.15 16.05 8.37
C ALA A 255 -7.48 16.68 7.93
N THR A 256 -8.16 16.07 6.96
CA THR A 256 -9.49 16.50 6.52
C THR A 256 -10.53 16.47 7.65
N THR A 257 -10.40 15.57 8.64
CA THR A 257 -11.31 15.56 9.81
C THR A 257 -11.15 16.83 10.67
N ILE A 258 -9.92 17.35 10.80
CA ILE A 258 -9.63 18.56 11.56
C ILE A 258 -10.06 19.81 10.79
N TRP A 259 -9.88 19.81 9.46
CA TRP A 259 -10.45 20.84 8.60
C TRP A 259 -11.97 20.87 8.68
N HIS A 260 -12.65 19.72 8.67
CA HIS A 260 -14.10 19.65 8.87
C HIS A 260 -14.51 20.27 10.21
N GLU A 261 -13.85 19.88 11.31
CA GLU A 261 -14.13 20.44 12.64
C GLU A 261 -13.99 21.96 12.65
N ARG A 262 -12.95 22.48 11.99
CA ARG A 262 -12.70 23.91 11.89
C ARG A 262 -13.80 24.65 11.15
N TYR A 263 -14.18 24.18 9.96
CA TYR A 263 -15.17 24.86 9.13
C TYR A 263 -16.59 24.69 9.66
N MET A 264 -16.93 23.53 10.20
CA MET A 264 -18.31 23.15 10.57
C MET A 264 -18.56 23.18 12.08
N GLY A 265 -17.53 23.39 12.90
CA GLY A 265 -17.62 23.44 14.37
C GLY A 265 -17.91 22.10 15.05
N THR A 266 -17.96 21.00 14.30
CA THR A 266 -18.33 19.66 14.77
C THR A 266 -17.53 18.60 14.02
N ALA A 267 -17.40 17.38 14.58
CA ALA A 267 -16.75 16.28 13.87
C ALA A 267 -17.67 15.64 12.82
N SER A 268 -17.09 15.07 11.75
CA SER A 268 -17.82 14.31 10.71
C SER A 268 -17.58 12.81 10.87
N PRO A 269 -18.60 12.00 11.25
CA PRO A 269 -18.49 10.54 11.27
C PRO A 269 -18.07 9.96 9.92
N ALA A 270 -18.66 10.44 8.82
CA ALA A 270 -18.36 9.96 7.48
C ALA A 270 -16.90 10.24 7.06
N THR A 271 -16.34 11.40 7.43
CA THR A 271 -14.92 11.70 7.16
C THR A 271 -14.02 10.85 8.06
N GLY A 272 -14.44 10.62 9.31
CA GLY A 272 -13.74 9.77 10.26
C GLY A 272 -13.68 8.30 9.82
N GLU A 273 -14.74 7.78 9.21
CA GLU A 273 -14.77 6.43 8.62
C GLU A 273 -13.71 6.27 7.52
N VAL A 274 -13.58 7.25 6.62
CA VAL A 274 -12.52 7.24 5.60
C VAL A 274 -11.13 7.30 6.24
N ALA A 275 -10.93 8.21 7.21
CA ALA A 275 -9.65 8.35 7.90
C ALA A 275 -9.23 7.10 8.70
N ALA A 276 -10.20 6.29 9.16
CA ALA A 276 -9.95 5.04 9.88
C ALA A 276 -9.45 3.91 8.97
N LEU A 277 -9.71 3.99 7.66
CA LEU A 277 -9.23 3.02 6.67
C LEU A 277 -7.80 3.33 6.17
N GLY A 278 -7.21 4.43 6.63
CA GLY A 278 -5.90 4.91 6.20
C GLY A 278 -4.76 3.91 6.46
N ARG A 279 -3.75 3.91 5.58
CA ARG A 279 -2.55 3.05 5.65
C ARG A 279 -1.28 3.84 5.93
N GLN A 280 -1.40 5.00 6.57
CA GLN A 280 -0.29 5.89 6.85
C GLN A 280 0.50 5.44 8.08
N HIS A 281 1.79 5.76 8.10
CA HIS A 281 2.75 5.18 9.06
C HIS A 281 3.42 6.21 9.96
N LEU A 282 3.52 7.45 9.50
CA LEU A 282 4.19 8.53 10.20
C LEU A 282 3.55 9.86 9.82
N TRP A 283 3.26 10.68 10.82
CA TRP A 283 2.76 12.04 10.66
C TRP A 283 3.83 13.04 11.09
N LEU A 284 4.20 13.92 10.18
CA LEU A 284 5.13 15.01 10.38
C LEU A 284 4.33 16.29 10.56
N LEU A 285 4.14 16.71 11.81
CA LEU A 285 3.40 17.93 12.13
C LEU A 285 4.31 19.14 12.03
N THR A 286 3.99 20.03 11.10
CA THR A 286 4.69 21.31 10.93
C THR A 286 4.17 22.35 11.92
N ASP A 287 5.07 22.89 12.73
CA ASP A 287 4.75 23.93 13.73
C ASP A 287 4.56 25.29 13.05
N HIS A 288 3.67 26.11 13.61
CA HIS A 288 3.40 27.47 13.15
C HIS A 288 4.39 28.50 13.72
N ARG A 289 5.05 28.19 14.84
CA ARG A 289 5.97 29.11 15.51
C ARG A 289 7.25 29.30 14.70
N GLY A 290 7.62 30.56 14.47
CA GLY A 290 8.84 30.92 13.73
C GLY A 290 8.74 30.71 12.21
N VAL A 291 7.52 30.61 11.69
CA VAL A 291 7.23 30.52 10.24
C VAL A 291 6.30 31.66 9.86
N ASP A 292 6.70 32.44 8.87
CA ASP A 292 5.89 33.55 8.35
C ASP A 292 4.58 33.04 7.75
N PHE A 293 3.52 33.83 7.91
CA PHE A 293 2.23 33.54 7.30
C PHE A 293 2.20 34.11 5.88
N GLU A 294 2.07 33.23 4.89
CA GLU A 294 1.91 33.56 3.49
C GLU A 294 0.45 33.33 3.08
N ASP A 295 -0.24 34.44 2.81
CA ASP A 295 -1.60 34.42 2.29
C ASP A 295 -1.58 34.36 0.76
N ASP A 296 -1.98 33.21 0.21
CA ASP A 296 -2.14 32.96 -1.23
C ASP A 296 -3.56 33.27 -1.73
N GLY A 297 -4.40 33.89 -0.87
CA GLY A 297 -5.80 34.21 -1.12
C GLY A 297 -6.78 33.10 -0.76
N LEU A 298 -6.29 31.91 -0.42
CA LEU A 298 -7.07 30.74 0.01
C LEU A 298 -7.08 30.56 1.54
N ARG A 299 -6.40 31.45 2.27
CA ARG A 299 -6.19 31.34 3.71
C ARG A 299 -7.25 32.11 4.48
N ASP A 300 -7.61 31.60 5.64
CA ASP A 300 -8.65 32.18 6.48
C ASP A 300 -8.06 33.05 7.61
N GLY A 301 -6.86 32.74 8.09
CA GLY A 301 -6.05 33.71 8.82
C GLY A 301 -5.07 33.14 9.84
N GLU A 302 -3.95 33.86 9.99
CA GLU A 302 -2.83 33.50 10.88
C GLU A 302 -3.23 33.13 12.32
N HIS A 303 -4.23 33.83 12.87
CA HIS A 303 -4.72 33.64 14.24
C HIS A 303 -5.27 32.24 14.53
N LEU A 304 -5.59 31.45 13.51
CA LEU A 304 -6.12 30.08 13.63
C LEU A 304 -5.02 29.03 13.74
N ARG A 305 -3.78 29.35 13.34
CA ARG A 305 -2.66 28.41 13.35
C ARG A 305 -2.37 27.79 14.72
N PRO A 306 -2.40 28.56 15.85
CA PRO A 306 -2.19 27.99 17.17
C PRO A 306 -3.27 26.98 17.58
N TRP A 307 -4.55 27.30 17.31
CA TRP A 307 -5.65 26.39 17.61
C TRP A 307 -5.54 25.10 16.80
N MET A 308 -5.37 25.21 15.47
CA MET A 308 -5.25 24.03 14.59
C MET A 308 -4.06 23.15 14.99
N THR A 309 -2.90 23.75 15.29
CA THR A 309 -1.72 23.00 15.74
C THR A 309 -2.02 22.23 17.03
N ALA A 310 -2.67 22.87 18.01
CA ALA A 310 -3.07 22.21 19.25
C ALA A 310 -4.10 21.10 19.03
N ARG A 311 -5.06 21.28 18.10
CA ARG A 311 -6.03 20.24 17.73
C ARG A 311 -5.36 19.04 17.07
N PHE A 312 -4.44 19.26 16.13
CA PHE A 312 -3.64 18.19 15.52
C PHE A 312 -2.86 17.40 16.58
N LEU A 313 -2.11 18.07 17.44
CA LEU A 313 -1.38 17.41 18.53
C LEU A 313 -2.30 16.57 19.42
N THR A 314 -3.44 17.14 19.82
CA THR A 314 -4.43 16.44 20.65
C THR A 314 -4.92 15.16 19.97
N GLN A 315 -5.31 15.24 18.69
CA GLN A 315 -5.91 14.11 17.98
C GLN A 315 -4.87 13.06 17.57
N LEU A 316 -3.66 13.47 17.19
CA LEU A 316 -2.54 12.56 16.93
C LEU A 316 -2.18 11.76 18.19
N ALA A 317 -2.10 12.43 19.35
CA ALA A 317 -1.85 11.76 20.63
C ALA A 317 -3.00 10.82 21.03
N HIS A 318 -4.25 11.27 20.91
CA HIS A 318 -5.44 10.47 21.24
C HIS A 318 -5.51 9.17 20.43
N THR A 319 -5.10 9.21 19.16
CA THR A 319 -5.19 8.08 18.24
C THR A 319 -3.93 7.22 18.20
N GLY A 320 -2.90 7.57 18.98
CA GLY A 320 -1.63 6.83 19.02
C GLY A 320 -0.85 6.90 17.71
N ARG A 321 -1.14 7.86 16.83
CA ARG A 321 -0.46 8.02 15.54
C ARG A 321 0.99 8.42 15.77
N ARG A 322 1.93 7.65 15.21
CA ARG A 322 3.36 7.95 15.29
C ARG A 322 3.62 9.34 14.69
N THR A 323 4.09 10.26 15.52
CA THR A 323 4.19 11.67 15.16
C THR A 323 5.58 12.23 15.46
N ALA A 324 6.09 13.07 14.56
CA ALA A 324 7.23 13.95 14.83
C ALA A 324 6.81 15.41 14.58
N VAL A 325 7.12 16.29 15.54
CA VAL A 325 6.85 17.73 15.40
C VAL A 325 8.07 18.41 14.80
N LEU A 326 7.85 19.20 13.75
CA LEU A 326 8.88 19.92 13.03
C LEU A 326 8.79 21.41 13.36
N SER A 327 9.75 21.90 14.15
CA SER A 327 9.86 23.31 14.55
C SER A 327 11.23 23.88 14.15
N GLY A 328 11.33 25.20 14.07
CA GLY A 328 12.58 25.90 13.74
C GLY A 328 12.76 26.16 12.24
N PRO A 329 13.97 26.57 11.82
CA PRO A 329 14.31 26.83 10.42
C PRO A 329 14.07 25.63 9.50
N HIS A 330 13.90 25.90 8.20
CA HIS A 330 13.59 24.86 7.21
C HIS A 330 14.60 23.70 7.22
N GLU A 331 15.90 23.99 7.30
CA GLU A 331 16.95 22.97 7.27
C GLU A 331 16.89 22.03 8.49
N GLU A 332 16.64 22.57 9.69
CA GLU A 332 16.48 21.79 10.92
C GLU A 332 15.23 20.90 10.85
N ARG A 333 14.12 21.45 10.35
CA ARG A 333 12.88 20.71 10.13
C ARG A 333 13.08 19.56 9.15
N LEU A 334 13.79 19.81 8.05
CA LEU A 334 14.08 18.78 7.05
C LEU A 334 14.98 17.69 7.64
N ALA A 335 16.01 18.05 8.40
CA ALA A 335 16.89 17.09 9.07
C ALA A 335 16.11 16.20 10.06
N ALA A 336 15.23 16.79 10.88
CA ALA A 336 14.38 16.05 11.81
C ALA A 336 13.38 15.13 11.08
N ALA A 337 12.79 15.62 9.99
CA ALA A 337 11.88 14.83 9.16
C ALA A 337 12.58 13.63 8.52
N VAL A 338 13.76 13.82 7.92
CA VAL A 338 14.58 12.74 7.34
C VAL A 338 14.95 11.72 8.40
N ALA A 339 15.36 12.15 9.60
CA ALA A 339 15.68 11.23 10.68
C ALA A 339 14.49 10.37 11.10
N ALA A 340 13.28 10.96 11.19
CA ALA A 340 12.07 10.23 11.53
C ALA A 340 11.66 9.22 10.44
N VAL A 341 11.81 9.59 9.16
CA VAL A 341 11.50 8.71 8.03
C VAL A 341 12.53 7.59 7.90
N ASP A 342 13.81 7.86 8.10
CA ASP A 342 14.85 6.83 8.10
C ASP A 342 14.68 5.85 9.25
N ALA A 343 14.25 6.30 10.43
CA ALA A 343 13.88 5.42 11.53
C ALA A 343 12.71 4.49 11.15
N LEU A 344 11.66 5.03 10.52
CA LEU A 344 10.53 4.24 10.02
C LEU A 344 10.97 3.18 8.98
N LEU A 345 11.88 3.53 8.07
CA LEU A 345 12.38 2.61 7.06
C LEU A 345 13.29 1.54 7.66
N ALA A 346 14.10 1.89 8.67
CA ALA A 346 15.02 0.97 9.35
C ALA A 346 14.30 -0.10 10.19
N GLU A 347 13.08 0.16 10.65
CA GLU A 347 12.24 -0.86 11.30
C GLU A 347 11.90 -2.04 10.38
N GLY A 348 11.94 -1.84 9.05
CA GLY A 348 11.56 -2.86 8.09
C GLY A 348 10.04 -3.10 8.08
N TRP A 349 9.57 -4.13 7.38
CA TRP A 349 8.13 -4.39 7.15
C TRP A 349 7.51 -5.43 8.08
N HIS A 350 8.31 -6.08 8.93
CA HIS A 350 7.88 -7.09 9.90
C HIS A 350 6.90 -8.14 9.34
N LEU A 351 7.25 -8.75 8.21
CA LEU A 351 6.50 -9.87 7.64
C LEU A 351 6.92 -11.16 8.38
N THR A 352 6.04 -11.71 9.23
CA THR A 352 6.28 -12.95 9.99
C THR A 352 6.67 -14.06 9.04
N ASP A 353 7.63 -14.91 9.43
CA ASP A 353 8.00 -16.06 8.63
C ASP A 353 6.87 -17.09 8.53
N PRO A 354 6.76 -17.81 7.39
CA PRO A 354 5.78 -18.88 7.24
C PRO A 354 6.08 -20.05 8.19
N LEU A 355 5.12 -20.97 8.32
CA LEU A 355 5.33 -22.22 9.07
C LEU A 355 6.64 -22.90 8.63
N PRO A 356 7.51 -23.27 9.60
CA PRO A 356 8.80 -23.86 9.29
C PRO A 356 8.62 -25.24 8.67
N GLU A 357 9.49 -25.53 7.70
CA GLU A 357 9.60 -26.87 7.13
C GLU A 357 10.32 -27.78 8.12
N ARG A 358 9.64 -28.82 8.58
CA ARG A 358 10.26 -29.88 9.39
C ARG A 358 11.05 -30.76 8.42
N ARG A 359 12.31 -30.99 8.76
CA ARG A 359 13.25 -31.83 8.01
C ARG A 359 13.49 -33.13 8.74
#